data_AF-A0A962Y7N0-F1
#
_entry.id   AF-A0A962Y7N0-F1
#
_cell.length_a   1.000
_cell.length_b   1.000
_cell.length_c   1.000
_cell.angle_alpha   90.00
_cell.angle_beta   90.00
_cell.angle_gamma   90.00
#
_symmetry.space_group_name_H-M   'P 1'
#
loop_
_entity.id
_entity.type
_entity.pdbx_description
1 polymer ?
#
loop_
_entity_poly.entity_id
_entity_poly.type
_entity_poly.pdbx_seq_one_letter_code
_entity_poly.pdbx_strand_id
1 'polypeptide(L)'
;EWSQHDIDVVVPIPDSSRSTALEVALNLGLTYREGFVKNRYIARTFIMPGQGVRKRSVRQKLNAIDLEFKGKNVLLVDDSIVRGTTSEQIVQMAREAGANKV
;
A
#
# COMPACT_ATOMS: atom_id res chain seq x y z
N GLU A 1 -2.87 -22.19 8.38
CA GLU A 1 -1.67 -21.55 8.94
C GLU A 1 -1.78 -20.03 9.11
N TRP A 2 -2.49 -19.30 8.25
CA TRP A 2 -2.61 -17.82 8.33
C TRP A 2 -3.53 -17.25 9.42
N SER A 3 -4.31 -18.09 10.11
CA SER A 3 -5.29 -17.68 11.11
C SER A 3 -4.69 -17.06 12.38
N GLN A 4 -3.37 -17.12 12.56
CA GLN A 4 -2.67 -16.61 13.76
C GLN A 4 -2.21 -15.16 13.65
N HIS A 5 -2.41 -14.49 12.50
CA HIS A 5 -1.85 -13.15 12.27
C HIS A 5 -2.81 -11.99 12.53
N ASP A 6 -4.03 -12.26 13.04
CA ASP A 6 -5.05 -11.24 13.38
C ASP A 6 -5.20 -10.17 12.28
N ILE A 7 -5.36 -10.58 11.03
CA ILE A 7 -5.46 -9.67 9.89
C ILE A 7 -6.93 -9.21 9.77
N ASP A 8 -7.16 -7.90 9.74
CA ASP A 8 -8.50 -7.33 9.66
C ASP A 8 -8.93 -7.06 8.21
N VAL A 9 -7.98 -6.67 7.36
CA VAL A 9 -8.26 -6.20 5.99
C VAL A 9 -7.11 -6.48 5.04
N VAL A 10 -7.46 -6.84 3.80
CA VAL A 10 -6.52 -6.97 2.68
C VAL A 10 -6.62 -5.72 1.80
N VAL A 11 -5.48 -5.10 1.52
CA VAL A 11 -5.38 -3.87 0.74
C VAL A 11 -4.38 -4.03 -0.40
N PRO A 12 -4.78 -3.82 -1.67
CA PRO A 12 -3.88 -3.88 -2.80
C PRO A 12 -3.02 -2.61 -2.91
N ILE A 13 -1.84 -2.75 -3.52
CA ILE A 13 -1.08 -1.64 -4.11
C ILE A 13 -1.51 -1.48 -5.57
N PRO A 14 -2.27 -0.42 -5.91
CA PRO A 14 -2.90 -0.32 -7.22
C PRO A 14 -1.89 -0.09 -8.37
N ASP A 15 -2.17 -0.55 -9.59
CA ASP A 15 -3.42 -1.19 -10.05
C ASP A 15 -3.27 -2.70 -10.30
N SER A 16 -2.04 -3.17 -10.48
CA SER A 16 -1.70 -4.53 -10.92
C SER A 16 -2.06 -5.60 -9.89
N SER A 17 -1.96 -5.29 -8.60
CA SER A 17 -2.20 -6.25 -7.52
C SER A 17 -3.67 -6.44 -7.14
N ARG A 18 -4.61 -5.65 -7.70
CA ARG A 18 -6.03 -5.68 -7.29
C ARG A 18 -6.68 -7.06 -7.41
N SER A 19 -6.53 -7.72 -8.55
CA SER A 19 -7.10 -9.05 -8.78
C SER A 19 -6.51 -10.09 -7.83
N THR A 20 -5.19 -10.06 -7.64
CA THR A 20 -4.46 -10.94 -6.72
C THR A 20 -4.91 -10.73 -5.27
N ALA A 21 -5.02 -9.47 -4.85
CA ALA A 21 -5.44 -9.11 -3.49
C ALA A 21 -6.88 -9.50 -3.21
N LEU A 22 -7.77 -9.39 -4.20
CA LEU A 22 -9.15 -9.85 -4.10
C LEU A 22 -9.20 -11.36 -3.84
N GLU A 23 -8.44 -12.13 -4.61
CA GLU A 23 -8.39 -13.59 -4.46
C GLU A 23 -7.78 -14.01 -3.11
N VAL A 24 -6.78 -13.28 -2.63
CA VAL A 24 -6.21 -13.46 -1.29
C VAL A 24 -7.27 -13.20 -0.21
N ALA A 25 -8.03 -12.11 -0.32
CA ALA A 25 -9.09 -11.79 0.63
C ALA A 25 -10.18 -12.88 0.66
N LEU A 26 -10.59 -13.38 -0.51
CA LEU A 26 -11.58 -14.46 -0.64
C LEU A 26 -11.10 -15.75 0.01
N ASN A 27 -9.86 -16.18 -0.26
CA ASN A 27 -9.30 -17.41 0.31
C ASN A 27 -9.09 -17.31 1.84
N LEU A 28 -8.82 -16.12 2.36
CA LEU A 28 -8.66 -15.88 3.79
C LEU A 28 -9.98 -15.59 4.51
N GLY A 29 -11.08 -15.38 3.78
CA GLY A 29 -12.36 -14.95 4.35
C GLY A 29 -12.30 -13.55 4.97
N LEU A 30 -11.41 -12.69 4.47
CA LEU A 30 -11.17 -11.35 4.98
C LEU A 30 -11.80 -10.28 4.09
N THR A 31 -11.97 -9.08 4.65
CA THR A 31 -12.51 -7.95 3.88
C THR A 31 -11.45 -7.40 2.94
N TYR A 32 -11.80 -7.21 1.66
CA TYR A 32 -11.01 -6.46 0.69
C TYR A 32 -11.37 -4.97 0.76
N ARG A 33 -10.37 -4.08 0.79
CA ARG A 33 -10.60 -2.61 0.73
C ARG A 33 -9.57 -1.92 -0.14
N GLU A 34 -10.02 -0.94 -0.92
CA GLU A 34 -9.12 0.00 -1.59
C GLU A 34 -8.61 1.01 -0.57
N GLY A 35 -7.44 0.75 0.01
CA GLY A 35 -6.78 1.68 0.94
C GLY A 35 -5.88 2.69 0.23
N PHE A 36 -5.33 2.36 -0.93
CA PHE A 36 -4.49 3.27 -1.71
C PHE A 36 -5.16 3.67 -3.01
N VAL A 37 -5.03 4.96 -3.34
CA VAL A 37 -5.45 5.50 -4.63
C VAL A 37 -4.22 5.97 -5.41
N LYS A 38 -4.05 5.45 -6.62
CA LYS A 38 -2.98 5.88 -7.50
C LYS A 38 -3.29 7.23 -8.14
N ASN A 39 -2.33 8.14 -8.06
CA ASN A 39 -2.42 9.42 -8.75
C ASN A 39 -2.19 9.24 -10.25
N ARG A 40 -3.28 9.24 -11.03
CA ARG A 40 -3.27 8.95 -12.48
C ARG A 40 -2.45 9.95 -13.31
N TYR A 41 -2.33 11.19 -12.82
CA TYR A 41 -1.69 12.30 -13.54
C TYR A 41 -0.30 12.65 -13.01
N ILE A 42 0.41 11.69 -12.39
CA ILE A 42 1.77 11.94 -11.94
C ILE A 42 2.77 11.89 -13.10
N ALA A 43 3.44 13.02 -13.33
CA ALA A 43 4.50 13.11 -14.33
C ALA A 43 5.76 12.37 -13.87
N ARG A 44 6.41 11.66 -14.79
CA ARG A 44 7.77 11.16 -14.59
C ARG A 44 8.73 12.33 -14.81
N THR A 45 9.50 12.70 -13.79
CA THR A 45 10.66 13.58 -14.00
C THR A 45 11.96 12.80 -13.79
N PHE A 46 12.84 12.92 -14.76
CA PHE A 46 14.18 12.31 -14.74
C PHE A 46 15.20 13.18 -14.01
N ILE A 47 14.92 14.48 -13.90
CA ILE A 47 15.84 15.48 -13.34
C ILE A 47 15.14 16.12 -12.15
N MET A 48 15.54 15.72 -10.95
CA MET A 48 15.16 16.38 -9.70
C MET A 48 16.42 16.79 -8.94
N PRO A 49 16.53 18.03 -8.46
CA PRO A 49 17.64 18.44 -7.62
C PRO A 49 17.51 17.77 -6.24
N GLY A 50 18.27 16.70 -6.03
CA GLY A 50 18.45 16.07 -4.72
C GLY A 50 17.52 14.87 -4.41
N GLN A 51 18.02 13.97 -3.56
CA GLN A 51 17.34 12.74 -3.15
C GLN A 51 16.07 12.99 -2.31
N GLY A 52 16.02 14.08 -1.54
CA GLY A 52 14.85 14.42 -0.72
C GLY A 52 13.61 14.77 -1.54
N VAL A 53 13.77 15.41 -2.69
CA VAL A 53 12.67 15.69 -3.62
C VAL A 53 12.19 14.40 -4.29
N ARG A 54 13.12 13.49 -4.59
CA ARG A 54 12.81 12.17 -5.14
C ARG A 54 12.00 11.29 -4.19
N LYS A 55 12.31 11.30 -2.89
CA LYS A 55 11.51 10.61 -1.86
C LYS A 55 10.09 11.18 -1.78
N ARG A 56 9.93 12.51 -1.82
CA ARG A 56 8.61 13.16 -1.88
C ARG A 56 7.81 12.79 -3.13
N SER A 57 8.47 12.63 -4.28
CA SER A 57 7.81 12.22 -5.53
C SER A 57 7.19 10.83 -5.46
N VAL A 58 7.76 9.91 -4.66
CA VAL A 58 7.16 8.58 -4.48
C VAL A 58 5.89 8.64 -3.62
N ARG A 59 5.87 9.46 -2.56
CA ARG A 59 4.64 9.79 -1.81
C ARG A 59 3.56 10.43 -2.68
N GLN A 60 3.94 11.14 -3.73
CA GLN A 60 2.97 11.68 -4.68
C GLN A 60 2.38 10.63 -5.63
N LYS A 61 2.88 9.39 -5.67
CA LYS A 61 2.34 8.36 -6.58
C LYS A 61 1.07 7.73 -6.05
N LEU A 62 0.94 7.62 -4.74
CA LEU A 62 -0.15 6.94 -4.04
C LEU A 62 -0.67 7.85 -2.93
N ASN A 63 -1.98 7.90 -2.74
CA ASN A 63 -2.60 8.51 -1.58
C ASN A 63 -3.19 7.40 -0.71
N ALA A 64 -2.93 7.43 0.60
CA ALA A 64 -3.61 6.55 1.55
C ALA A 64 -4.98 7.14 1.92
N ILE A 65 -5.97 6.28 2.10
CA ILE A 65 -7.28 6.63 2.66
C ILE A 65 -7.25 6.26 4.14
N ASP A 66 -7.03 7.25 5.01
CA ASP A 66 -6.82 7.03 6.45
C ASP A 66 -7.91 6.17 7.13
N LEU A 67 -9.16 6.34 6.72
CA LEU A 67 -10.31 5.59 7.24
C LEU A 67 -10.18 4.07 7.00
N GLU A 68 -9.43 3.66 5.98
CA GLU A 68 -9.23 2.25 5.65
C GLU A 68 -8.14 1.58 6.48
N PHE A 69 -7.17 2.36 7.00
CA PHE A 69 -6.05 1.85 7.78
C PHE A 69 -6.25 2.00 9.30
N LYS A 70 -6.93 3.05 9.74
CA LYS A 70 -7.01 3.44 11.15
C LYS A 70 -7.49 2.30 12.06
N GLY A 71 -6.61 1.89 12.98
CA GLY A 71 -6.90 0.89 14.00
C GLY A 71 -7.00 -0.55 13.50
N LYS A 72 -6.55 -0.83 12.27
CA LYS A 72 -6.61 -2.17 11.66
C LYS A 72 -5.21 -2.78 11.50
N ASN A 73 -5.15 -4.10 11.54
CA ASN A 73 -4.03 -4.91 11.09
C ASN A 73 -4.22 -5.19 9.59
N VAL A 74 -3.32 -4.65 8.77
CA VAL A 74 -3.50 -4.55 7.32
C VAL A 74 -2.54 -5.49 6.60
N LEU A 75 -3.07 -6.33 5.71
CA LEU A 75 -2.27 -7.09 4.76
C LEU A 75 -2.15 -6.33 3.45
N LEU A 76 -0.95 -5.82 3.17
CA LEU A 76 -0.64 -5.20 1.87
C LEU A 76 -0.24 -6.26 0.84
N VAL A 77 -0.82 -6.15 -0.35
CA VAL A 77 -0.49 -7.03 -1.49
C VAL A 77 0.06 -6.18 -2.62
N ASP A 78 1.28 -6.46 -3.03
CA ASP A 78 1.96 -5.80 -4.14
C ASP A 78 2.34 -6.84 -5.21
N ASP A 79 2.53 -6.40 -6.45
CA ASP A 79 2.90 -7.31 -7.55
C ASP A 79 4.33 -7.84 -7.43
N SER A 80 5.25 -7.00 -6.94
CA SER A 80 6.68 -7.29 -6.90
C SER A 80 7.43 -6.33 -5.98
N ILE A 81 8.53 -6.83 -5.39
CA ILE A 81 9.51 -6.00 -4.69
C ILE A 81 10.83 -6.08 -5.45
N VAL A 82 11.25 -4.96 -6.06
CA VAL A 82 12.51 -4.92 -6.82
C VAL A 82 13.67 -4.39 -5.97
N ARG A 83 13.48 -3.21 -5.34
CA ARG A 83 14.52 -2.53 -4.54
C ARG A 83 14.10 -2.23 -3.11
N GLY A 84 12.86 -2.53 -2.73
CA GLY A 84 12.33 -2.29 -1.38
C GLY A 84 12.04 -0.83 -1.01
N THR A 85 12.70 0.17 -1.60
CA THR A 85 12.52 1.58 -1.22
C THR A 85 11.10 2.11 -1.38
N THR A 86 10.36 1.59 -2.36
CA THR A 86 8.94 1.95 -2.56
C THR A 86 8.07 1.28 -1.50
N SER A 87 8.29 -0.02 -1.28
CA SER A 87 7.57 -0.81 -0.28
C SER A 87 7.76 -0.24 1.14
N GLU A 88 8.98 0.16 1.49
CA GLU A 88 9.28 0.83 2.77
C GLU A 88 8.43 2.10 2.94
N GLN A 89 8.31 2.92 1.90
CA GLN A 89 7.51 4.14 1.95
C GLN A 89 6.02 3.86 1.99
N ILE A 90 5.54 2.84 1.30
CA ILE A 90 4.14 2.41 1.34
C ILE A 90 3.77 1.92 2.74
N VAL A 91 4.60 1.08 3.36
CA VAL A 91 4.41 0.61 4.74
C VAL A 91 4.39 1.80 5.69
N GLN A 92 5.30 2.75 5.53
CA GLN A 92 5.33 3.96 6.32
C GLN A 92 4.05 4.79 6.14
N MET A 93 3.53 4.94 4.92
CA MET A 93 2.26 5.62 4.66
C MET A 93 1.08 4.93 5.34
N ALA A 94 1.01 3.59 5.30
CA ALA A 94 -0.06 2.84 5.97
C ALA A 94 -0.01 3.03 7.50
N ARG A 95 1.19 3.04 8.09
CA ARG A 95 1.38 3.34 9.53
C ARG A 95 1.00 4.78 9.87
N GLU A 96 1.39 5.75 9.03
CA GLU A 96 1.00 7.16 9.19
C GLU A 96 -0.53 7.35 9.07
N ALA A 97 -1.18 6.57 8.22
CA ALA A 97 -2.64 6.50 8.07
C ALA A 97 -3.36 5.80 9.25
N GLY A 98 -2.60 5.23 10.20
CA GLY A 98 -3.11 4.69 11.45
C GLY A 98 -3.23 3.17 11.52
N ALA A 99 -2.58 2.41 10.62
CA ALA A 99 -2.52 0.96 10.73
C ALA A 99 -1.75 0.51 11.99
N ASN A 100 -2.28 -0.51 12.69
CA ASN A 100 -1.66 -1.08 13.89
C ASN A 100 -0.47 -1.99 13.52
N LYS A 101 -0.70 -2.87 12.55
CA LYS A 101 0.29 -3.79 11.97
C LYS A 101 0.17 -3.76 10.46
N VAL A 102 1.30 -3.89 9.78
CA VAL A 102 1.46 -3.92 8.33
C VAL A 102 2.56 -4.92 8.00
#